data_AF-A0A7S4SW60-F1
#
_entry.id   AF-A0A7S4SW60-F1
#
_cell.length_a   1.000
_cell.length_b   1.000
_cell.length_c   1.000
_cell.angle_alpha   90.00
_cell.angle_beta   90.00
_cell.angle_gamma   90.00
#
_symmetry.space_group_name_H-M   'P 1'
#
loop_
_entity.id
_entity.type
_entity.pdbx_description
1 polymer ?
#
loop_
_entity_poly.entity_id
_entity_poly.type
_entity_poly.pdbx_seq_one_letter_code
_entity_poly.pdbx_strand_id
1 'polypeptide(L)'
;INVSEQKLQRIIGKEGVARLLETPQKLEGETMASPDKFRRIGIFLRMYRADARPWMPFHIDGNRWTVNVALRSDSEFEGGRLLALHDGKLQRILREEGDATCHRGSVVHGVSAIGRGTRYSLIMFVHAKDD
;
A
#
# COMPACT_ATOMS: atom_id res chain seq x y z
N ILE A 1 -12.78 0.55 -1.30
CA ILE A 1 -13.49 1.25 -2.40
C ILE A 1 -12.57 1.21 -3.61
N ASN A 2 -12.98 0.60 -4.72
CA ASN A 2 -12.14 0.56 -5.91
C ASN A 2 -12.07 1.93 -6.57
N VAL A 3 -10.89 2.29 -7.08
CA VAL A 3 -10.62 3.55 -7.75
C VAL A 3 -10.05 3.20 -9.12
N SER A 4 -10.58 3.78 -10.21
CA SER A 4 -9.93 3.59 -11.50
C SER A 4 -8.69 4.47 -11.61
N GLU A 5 -7.74 4.08 -12.45
CA GLU A 5 -6.57 4.90 -12.72
C GLU A 5 -6.96 6.30 -13.22
N GLN A 6 -7.94 6.40 -14.15
CA GLN A 6 -8.38 7.71 -14.63
C GLN A 6 -8.97 8.58 -13.51
N LYS A 7 -9.68 7.97 -12.54
CA LYS A 7 -10.19 8.71 -11.38
C LYS A 7 -9.06 9.19 -10.49
N LEU A 8 -8.04 8.37 -10.26
CA LEU A 8 -6.89 8.76 -9.46
C LEU A 8 -6.08 9.88 -10.15
N GLN A 9 -5.87 9.77 -11.47
CA GLN A 9 -5.19 10.80 -12.27
C GLN A 9 -5.90 12.16 -12.21
N ARG A 10 -7.24 12.19 -12.10
CA ARG A 10 -7.99 13.45 -11.91
C ARG A 10 -7.76 14.10 -10.55
N ILE A 11 -7.38 13.32 -9.53
CA ILE A 11 -7.19 13.83 -8.16
C ILE A 11 -5.75 14.28 -7.94
N ILE A 12 -4.76 13.46 -8.34
CA ILE A 12 -3.34 13.71 -8.05
C ILE A 12 -2.48 14.00 -9.29
N GLY A 13 -3.11 14.12 -10.47
CA GLY A 13 -2.43 14.30 -11.75
C GLY A 13 -1.80 13.02 -12.30
N LYS A 14 -1.48 13.03 -13.60
CA LYS A 14 -0.81 11.90 -14.28
C LYS A 14 0.58 11.62 -13.70
N GLU A 15 1.34 12.67 -13.42
CA GLU A 15 2.68 12.55 -12.83
C GLU A 15 2.64 11.97 -11.42
N GLY A 16 1.63 12.34 -10.62
CA GLY A 16 1.44 11.76 -9.29
C GLY A 16 1.19 10.25 -9.35
N VAL A 17 0.35 9.80 -10.28
CA VAL A 17 0.11 8.38 -10.52
C VAL A 17 1.38 7.67 -11.01
N ALA A 18 2.11 8.27 -11.96
CA ALA A 18 3.36 7.70 -12.47
C ALA A 18 4.39 7.46 -11.35
N ARG A 19 4.61 8.46 -10.47
CA ARG A 19 5.53 8.32 -9.33
C ARG A 19 5.17 7.16 -8.41
N LEU A 20 3.87 6.91 -8.18
CA LEU A 20 3.43 5.76 -7.37
C LEU A 20 3.71 4.43 -8.06
N LEU A 21 3.47 4.35 -9.38
CA LEU A 21 3.72 3.15 -10.19
C LEU A 21 5.20 2.83 -10.37
N GLU A 22 6.08 3.83 -10.28
CA GLU A 22 7.53 3.65 -10.32
C GLU A 22 8.11 3.14 -9.00
N THR A 23 7.38 3.21 -7.89
CA THR A 23 7.89 2.82 -6.55
C THR A 23 8.49 1.41 -6.53
N PRO A 24 7.84 0.37 -7.10
CA PRO A 24 8.42 -0.98 -7.18
C PRO A 24 9.72 -1.03 -7.98
N GLN A 25 9.81 -0.27 -9.08
CA GLN A 25 11.01 -0.25 -9.94
C GLN A 25 12.23 0.30 -9.21
N LYS A 26 12.02 1.30 -8.33
CA LYS A 26 13.08 1.86 -7.48
C LYS A 26 13.63 0.85 -6.47
N LEU A 27 12.85 -0.17 -6.08
CA LEU A 27 13.26 -1.19 -5.12
C LEU A 27 13.90 -2.43 -5.76
N GLU A 28 13.61 -2.73 -7.03
CA GLU A 28 14.23 -3.86 -7.74
C GLU A 28 15.65 -3.57 -8.26
N GLY A 29 16.16 -2.34 -8.11
CA GLY A 29 17.38 -1.89 -8.76
C GLY A 29 17.15 -1.65 -10.26
N GLU A 30 17.89 -0.70 -10.84
CA GLU A 30 17.68 -0.09 -12.17
C GLU A 30 17.55 -1.06 -13.39
N THR A 31 17.72 -2.36 -13.20
CA THR A 31 17.85 -3.37 -14.27
C THR A 31 16.55 -3.90 -14.89
N MET A 32 15.37 -3.35 -14.59
CA MET A 32 14.11 -3.73 -15.25
C MET A 32 13.25 -2.51 -15.63
N ALA A 33 13.86 -1.51 -16.27
CA ALA A 33 13.17 -0.36 -16.88
C ALA A 33 12.35 -0.77 -18.14
N SER A 34 11.34 -1.62 -17.97
CA SER A 34 10.30 -1.81 -19.00
C SER A 34 8.93 -1.57 -18.38
N PRO A 35 8.28 -0.44 -18.73
CA PRO A 35 6.89 -0.15 -18.34
C PRO A 35 5.89 -1.26 -18.72
N ASP A 36 6.25 -2.12 -19.70
CA ASP A 36 5.37 -3.14 -20.29
C ASP A 36 5.24 -4.45 -19.49
N LYS A 37 5.78 -4.53 -18.26
CA LYS A 37 5.76 -5.76 -17.45
C LYS A 37 4.58 -5.90 -16.48
N PHE A 38 3.80 -4.84 -16.25
CA PHE A 38 2.65 -4.91 -15.35
C PHE A 38 1.35 -5.00 -16.16
N ARG A 39 0.65 -6.13 -16.03
CA ARG A 39 -0.57 -6.39 -16.82
C ARG A 39 -1.81 -5.73 -16.21
N ARG A 40 -1.83 -5.61 -14.88
CA ARG A 40 -3.00 -5.13 -14.15
C ARG A 40 -2.57 -4.43 -12.88
N ILE A 41 -3.16 -3.26 -12.64
CA ILE A 41 -3.03 -2.54 -11.39
C ILE A 41 -4.41 -2.46 -10.75
N GLY A 42 -4.57 -3.06 -9.57
CA GLY A 42 -5.75 -2.89 -8.73
C GLY A 42 -5.55 -1.70 -7.81
N ILE A 43 -6.39 -0.67 -7.90
CA ILE A 43 -6.28 0.53 -7.05
C ILE A 43 -7.53 0.62 -6.17
N PHE A 44 -7.35 0.75 -4.86
CA PHE A 44 -8.46 0.87 -3.94
C PHE A 44 -8.11 1.62 -2.65
N LEU A 45 -9.12 2.30 -2.10
CA LEU A 45 -9.05 2.89 -0.76
C LEU A 45 -9.42 1.84 0.29
N ARG A 46 -8.66 1.85 1.39
CA ARG A 46 -8.91 1.07 2.59
C ARG A 46 -9.12 2.01 3.79
N MET A 47 -10.13 1.70 4.58
CA MET A 47 -10.46 2.39 5.82
C MET A 47 -10.41 1.39 6.98
N TYR A 48 -9.83 1.80 8.11
CA TYR A 48 -9.95 1.12 9.40
C TYR A 48 -10.57 2.05 10.44
N ARG A 49 -11.56 1.53 11.17
CA ARG A 49 -12.29 2.24 12.23
C ARG A 49 -12.79 1.22 13.26
N ALA A 50 -12.84 1.60 14.53
CA ALA A 50 -13.08 0.69 15.66
C ALA A 50 -14.44 -0.04 15.56
N ASP A 51 -15.46 0.64 15.06
CA ASP A 51 -16.85 0.20 14.93
C ASP A 51 -17.17 -0.45 13.56
N ALA A 52 -16.17 -0.65 12.70
CA ALA A 52 -16.37 -1.20 11.36
C ALA A 52 -15.34 -2.29 11.05
N ARG A 53 -14.25 -1.93 10.37
CA ARG A 53 -13.10 -2.81 10.17
C ARG A 53 -11.97 -2.32 11.08
N PRO A 54 -11.83 -2.85 12.30
CA PRO A 54 -10.85 -2.35 13.26
C PRO A 54 -9.40 -2.77 12.97
N TRP A 55 -9.15 -3.91 12.31
CA TRP A 55 -7.79 -4.41 12.03
C TRP A 55 -7.72 -5.20 10.71
N MET A 56 -6.50 -5.67 10.39
CA MET A 56 -6.26 -6.69 9.36
C MET A 56 -5.33 -7.77 9.93
N PRO A 57 -5.72 -9.06 9.90
CA PRO A 57 -4.84 -10.14 10.33
C PRO A 57 -3.57 -10.22 9.46
N PHE A 58 -2.56 -10.92 9.95
CA PHE A 58 -1.37 -11.19 9.15
C PHE A 58 -1.72 -12.04 7.92
N HIS A 59 -1.21 -11.61 6.76
CA HIS A 59 -1.42 -12.26 5.47
C HIS A 59 -0.28 -11.90 4.52
N ILE A 60 -0.28 -12.57 3.36
CA ILE A 60 0.47 -12.16 2.17
C ILE A 60 -0.53 -11.66 1.12
N ASP A 61 -0.06 -10.86 0.17
CA ASP A 61 -0.88 -10.42 -0.95
C ASP A 61 -0.68 -11.32 -2.19
N GLY A 62 -1.75 -11.54 -2.95
CA GLY A 62 -1.76 -12.32 -4.20
C GLY A 62 -1.29 -11.53 -5.43
N ASN A 63 -0.33 -10.62 -5.27
CA ASN A 63 0.21 -9.78 -6.35
C ASN A 63 1.74 -9.72 -6.26
N ARG A 64 2.39 -9.17 -7.29
CA ARG A 64 3.85 -9.06 -7.31
C ARG A 64 4.34 -7.99 -6.32
N TRP A 65 3.76 -6.80 -6.40
CA TRP A 65 4.14 -5.65 -5.57
C TRP A 65 2.92 -4.95 -5.01
N THR A 66 2.98 -4.58 -3.74
CA THR A 66 1.98 -3.74 -3.08
C THR A 66 2.59 -2.38 -2.82
N VAL A 67 1.91 -1.31 -3.23
CA VAL A 67 2.18 0.06 -2.81
C VAL A 67 1.06 0.51 -1.88
N ASN A 68 1.40 0.98 -0.70
CA ASN A 68 0.45 1.43 0.33
C ASN A 68 0.82 2.86 0.75
N VAL A 69 -0.03 3.81 0.38
CA VAL A 69 0.11 5.23 0.68
C VAL A 69 -0.72 5.57 1.91
N ALA A 70 -0.08 6.14 2.92
CA ALA A 70 -0.77 6.71 4.07
C ALA A 70 -1.54 7.97 3.66
N LEU A 71 -2.86 7.98 3.89
CA LEU A 71 -3.70 9.17 3.63
C LEU A 71 -3.97 9.99 4.90
N ARG A 72 -3.33 9.60 6.01
CA ARG A 72 -3.34 10.24 7.32
C ARG A 72 -2.06 9.86 8.05
N SER A 73 -1.53 10.77 8.86
CA SER A 73 -0.36 10.50 9.71
C SER A 73 -0.71 9.49 10.79
N ASP A 74 0.23 8.61 11.12
CA ASP A 74 0.08 7.65 12.21
C ASP A 74 -0.13 8.34 13.58
N SER A 75 0.23 9.62 13.72
CA SER A 75 -0.02 10.42 14.92
C SER A 75 -1.51 10.78 15.13
N GLU A 76 -2.34 10.71 14.08
CA GLU A 76 -3.74 11.15 14.11
C GLU A 76 -4.72 10.07 14.59
N PHE A 77 -4.24 8.85 14.81
CA PHE A 77 -5.04 7.72 15.30
C PHE A 77 -4.25 6.85 16.28
N GLU A 78 -4.99 6.14 17.13
CA GLU A 78 -4.42 5.18 18.08
C GLU A 78 -4.61 3.76 17.55
N GLY A 79 -3.55 2.96 17.60
CA GLY A 79 -3.55 1.63 16.97
C GLY A 79 -3.40 1.74 15.45
N GLY A 80 -4.05 0.86 14.69
CA GLY A 80 -4.03 0.90 13.21
C GLY A 80 -2.63 0.79 12.59
N ARG A 81 -1.63 0.29 13.33
CA ARG A 81 -0.22 0.29 12.92
C ARG A 81 -0.01 -0.71 11.81
N LEU A 82 0.68 -0.29 10.74
CA LEU A 82 1.15 -1.22 9.71
C LEU A 82 2.31 -2.03 10.29
N LEU A 83 2.18 -3.35 10.25
CA LEU A 83 3.12 -4.30 10.80
C LEU A 83 3.60 -5.24 9.71
N ALA A 84 4.89 -5.57 9.68
CA ALA A 84 5.45 -6.55 8.76
C ALA A 84 6.40 -7.49 9.51
N LEU A 85 6.45 -8.76 9.09
CA LEU A 85 7.52 -9.67 9.51
C LEU A 85 8.70 -9.53 8.54
N HIS A 86 9.85 -9.14 9.07
CA HIS A 86 11.08 -8.95 8.31
C HIS A 86 12.27 -9.40 9.16
N ASP A 87 13.19 -10.18 8.58
CA ASP A 87 14.35 -10.75 9.27
C ASP A 87 14.00 -11.47 10.59
N GLY A 88 12.92 -12.25 10.58
CA GLY A 88 12.45 -13.00 11.75
C GLY A 88 11.90 -12.12 12.87
N LYS A 89 11.68 -10.82 12.64
CA LYS A 89 11.18 -9.87 13.63
C LYS A 89 9.90 -9.20 13.17
N LEU A 90 9.05 -8.87 14.14
CA LEU A 90 7.91 -7.99 13.93
C LEU A 90 8.39 -6.54 13.88
N GLN A 91 8.16 -5.88 12.74
CA GLN A 91 8.49 -4.49 12.54
C GLN A 91 7.24 -3.63 12.42
N ARG A 92 7.23 -2.50 13.12
CA ARG A 92 6.24 -1.44 12.94
C ARG A 92 6.74 -0.45 11.91
N ILE A 93 5.94 -0.20 10.88
CA ILE A 93 6.26 0.76 9.82
C ILE A 93 5.63 2.11 10.18
N LEU A 94 6.47 3.07 10.56
CA LEU A 94 6.06 4.45 10.83
C LEU A 94 5.85 5.20 9.51
N ARG A 95 4.79 6.01 9.46
CA ARG A 95 4.37 6.70 8.23
C ARG A 95 3.73 8.04 8.59
N GLU A 96 4.12 9.08 7.88
CA GLU A 96 3.42 10.36 7.82
C GLU A 96 2.38 10.36 6.68
N GLU A 97 1.53 11.37 6.65
CA GLU A 97 0.60 11.55 5.53
C GLU A 97 1.37 11.74 4.22
N GLY A 98 0.98 11.00 3.19
CA GLY A 98 1.63 11.01 1.88
C GLY A 98 2.76 9.98 1.73
N ASP A 99 3.26 9.39 2.82
CA ASP A 99 4.30 8.36 2.73
C ASP A 99 3.78 7.13 1.97
N ALA A 100 4.60 6.67 1.01
CA ALA A 100 4.37 5.45 0.26
C ALA A 100 5.30 4.35 0.76
N THR A 101 4.71 3.26 1.21
CA THR A 101 5.43 2.01 1.51
C THR A 101 5.27 1.04 0.36
N CYS A 102 6.31 0.27 0.05
CA CYS A 102 6.25 -0.73 -1.00
C CYS A 102 6.93 -2.03 -0.56
N HIS A 103 6.30 -3.16 -0.86
CA HIS A 103 6.82 -4.49 -0.54
C HIS A 103 6.37 -5.52 -1.57
N ARG A 104 7.08 -6.65 -1.63
CA ARG A 104 6.64 -7.81 -2.40
C ARG A 104 5.37 -8.38 -1.80
N GLY A 105 4.49 -8.95 -2.63
CA GLY A 105 3.26 -9.58 -2.14
C GLY A 105 3.52 -10.74 -1.18
N SER A 106 4.69 -11.39 -1.26
CA SER A 106 5.10 -12.46 -0.35
C SER A 106 5.46 -12.00 1.07
N VAL A 107 5.53 -10.69 1.35
CA VAL A 107 5.82 -10.19 2.69
C VAL A 107 4.61 -10.37 3.60
N VAL A 108 4.79 -11.11 4.70
CA VAL A 108 3.76 -11.29 5.73
C VAL A 108 3.58 -9.97 6.47
N HIS A 109 2.37 -9.40 6.40
CA HIS A 109 2.08 -8.12 7.00
C HIS A 109 0.63 -8.04 7.47
N GLY A 110 0.33 -7.07 8.33
CA GLY A 110 -0.97 -6.89 8.97
C GLY A 110 -1.15 -5.47 9.48
N VAL A 111 -2.32 -5.20 10.05
CA VAL A 111 -2.64 -3.90 10.64
C VAL A 111 -3.18 -4.12 12.04
N SER A 112 -2.58 -3.51 13.05
CA SER A 112 -3.07 -3.63 14.43
C SER A 112 -4.47 -3.06 14.59
N ALA A 113 -5.21 -3.47 15.63
CA ALA A 113 -6.51 -2.89 15.94
C ALA A 113 -6.40 -1.37 16.14
N ILE A 114 -7.37 -0.64 15.59
CA ILE A 114 -7.56 0.79 15.83
C ILE A 114 -8.39 0.98 17.11
N GLY A 115 -7.88 1.81 18.02
CA GLY A 115 -8.54 2.16 19.29
C GLY A 115 -9.28 3.49 19.21
N ARG A 116 -8.73 4.47 18.49
CA ARG A 116 -9.31 5.81 18.30
C ARG A 116 -8.95 6.37 16.93
N GLY A 117 -9.86 7.13 16.33
CA GLY A 117 -9.66 7.77 15.03
C GLY A 117 -10.03 6.88 13.86
N THR A 118 -9.68 7.31 12.65
CA THR A 118 -9.90 6.54 11.41
C THR A 118 -8.64 6.56 10.58
N ARG A 119 -8.16 5.38 10.18
CA ARG A 119 -7.01 5.24 9.28
C ARG A 119 -7.47 5.05 7.85
N TYR A 120 -6.94 5.87 6.95
CA TYR A 120 -7.16 5.76 5.51
C TYR A 120 -5.86 5.40 4.79
N SER A 121 -5.95 4.57 3.77
CA SER A 121 -4.82 4.26 2.89
C SER A 121 -5.28 4.07 1.45
N LEU A 122 -4.47 4.50 0.50
CA LEU A 122 -4.58 4.12 -0.89
C LEU A 122 -3.66 2.92 -1.13
N ILE A 123 -4.22 1.84 -1.68
CA ILE A 123 -3.48 0.61 -1.94
C ILE A 123 -3.49 0.35 -3.45
N MET A 124 -2.32 -0.02 -3.96
CA MET A 124 -2.11 -0.41 -5.35
C MET A 124 -1.48 -1.81 -5.38
N PHE A 125 -2.21 -2.75 -5.96
CA PHE A 125 -1.72 -4.09 -6.24
C PHE A 125 -1.24 -4.15 -7.67
N VAL A 126 0.06 -4.39 -7.84
CA VAL A 126 0.71 -4.46 -9.14
C VAL A 126 0.99 -5.93 -9.45
N HIS A 127 0.37 -6.43 -10.52
CA HIS A 127 0.50 -7.82 -10.98
C HIS A 127 1.51 -7.92 -12.14
N ALA A 128 2.30 -9.00 -12.17
CA ALA A 128 3.18 -9.27 -13.29
C ALA A 128 2.38 -9.63 -14.56
N LYS A 129 3.06 -9.63 -15.71
CA LYS A 129 2.47 -10.02 -16.99
C LYS A 129 2.07 -11.50 -17.07
N ASP A 130 2.77 -12.34 -16.30
CA ASP A 130 2.73 -13.80 -16.38
C ASP A 130 2.17 -14.49 -15.12
N ASP A 131 1.46 -13.74 -14.26
CA ASP A 131 0.73 -14.29 -13.10
C ASP A 131 -0.67 -14.81 -13.49
#